data_AF-A0AAU6WQY1-F1
#
_entry.id   AF-A0AAU6WQY1-F1
#
_cell.length_a   1.000
_cell.length_b   1.000
_cell.length_c   1.000
_cell.angle_alpha   90.00
_cell.angle_beta   90.00
_cell.angle_gamma   90.00
#
_symmetry.space_group_name_H-M   'P 1'
#
loop_
_entity.id
_entity.type
_entity.pdbx_description
1 polymer ?
#
loop_
_entity_poly.entity_id
_entity_poly.type
_entity_poly.pdbx_seq_one_letter_code
_entity_poly.pdbx_strand_id
1 'polypeptide(L)'
;MEYLKFAVNTLIQYTDESYLPAQKGPLSDYGSYNWNDNKYYYTVVDYPECYRSPLLTVILFGNDRSRKMGSNLEFYIKKERFYSTEYYYQPSKMTKVEQNTTASEEGSENKESGSLDQIISVFKTIFGSPKEKASISPKLAEPVIKKEEKPARPELYPEFWDQIPEAYIQLLMQGKMDLVMKFAYGNVSAHPKYKDLLQKTDAEMMVVLFNKSYEYPQNFGMDALYEKQEELKQNEGFVVKLLVCESKEARNWSVTTINNNVGNFLDSTDFIMYLMLNSRKESDEFINDLLQKVSLSEEKQKILLGKVIIQLLSLENTEGNNTVAESAAKKLRITSLAHFSSIGWEIIAQLLTSSLNNNSFLASEILLSKSEKYPLAEIPVSVIELLLNNTNETIRTNGIRILKQRPEEEICKNWPQLLELLSSGYQDVVECIFR
;
A
#
# COMPACT_ATOMS: atom_id res chain seq x y z
N MET A 1 8.01 16.34 23.94
CA MET A 1 7.28 16.48 22.66
C MET A 1 8.25 16.52 21.47
N GLU A 2 9.37 17.27 21.55
CA GLU A 2 10.35 17.34 20.45
C GLU A 2 11.03 16.00 20.10
N TYR A 3 11.39 15.18 21.10
CA TYR A 3 11.94 13.84 20.86
C TYR A 3 11.01 12.97 20.01
N LEU A 4 9.72 12.91 20.38
CA LEU A 4 8.77 12.04 19.70
C LEU A 4 8.55 12.48 18.25
N LYS A 5 8.47 13.79 18.00
CA LYS A 5 8.41 14.35 16.65
C LYS A 5 9.65 13.96 15.84
N PHE A 6 10.84 14.08 16.42
CA PHE A 6 12.09 13.64 15.80
C PHE A 6 12.07 12.14 15.49
N ALA A 7 11.72 11.31 16.47
CA ALA A 7 11.72 9.86 16.36
C ALA A 7 10.75 9.39 15.27
N VAL A 8 9.50 9.87 15.28
CA VAL A 8 8.52 9.52 14.25
C VAL A 8 8.99 9.96 12.86
N ASN A 9 9.43 11.21 12.71
CA ASN A 9 9.90 11.72 11.42
C ASN A 9 11.13 10.97 10.90
N THR A 10 11.95 10.42 11.79
CA THR A 10 13.12 9.60 11.44
C THR A 10 12.69 8.21 11.03
N LEU A 11 11.83 7.55 11.81
CA LEU A 11 11.39 6.18 11.56
C LEU A 11 10.61 6.02 10.24
N ILE A 12 9.80 7.01 9.85
CA ILE A 12 9.04 6.96 8.58
C ILE A 12 9.91 7.07 7.32
N GLN A 13 11.19 7.46 7.45
CA GLN A 13 12.12 7.52 6.30
C GLN A 13 12.71 6.14 5.98
N TYR A 14 12.74 5.22 6.94
CA TYR A 14 13.29 3.88 6.72
C TYR A 14 12.32 3.04 5.90
N THR A 15 12.88 2.30 4.95
CA THR A 15 12.18 1.33 4.10
C THR A 15 12.68 -0.08 4.38
N ASP A 16 12.01 -1.11 3.87
CA ASP A 16 12.51 -2.49 3.97
C ASP A 16 13.90 -2.67 3.34
N GLU A 17 14.28 -1.86 2.35
CA GLU A 17 15.64 -1.84 1.77
C GLU A 17 16.71 -1.39 2.78
N SER A 18 16.30 -0.65 3.81
CA SER A 18 17.18 -0.23 4.90
C SER A 18 17.38 -1.31 5.96
N TYR A 19 16.60 -2.41 5.90
CA TYR A 19 16.69 -3.50 6.86
C TYR A 19 17.99 -4.29 6.67
N LEU A 20 18.71 -4.49 7.77
CA LEU A 20 19.83 -5.42 7.82
C LEU A 20 19.48 -6.56 8.78
N PRO A 21 19.46 -7.82 8.33
CA PRO A 21 19.19 -8.94 9.24
C PRO A 21 20.30 -9.07 10.27
N ALA A 22 19.95 -9.63 11.44
CA ALA A 22 20.95 -10.06 12.41
C ALA A 22 21.89 -11.08 11.76
N GLN A 23 23.19 -10.97 12.05
CA GLN A 23 24.19 -11.86 11.48
C GLN A 23 25.33 -12.10 12.44
N LYS A 24 25.95 -13.28 12.31
CA LYS A 24 27.16 -13.63 13.05
C LYS A 24 28.29 -13.90 12.07
N GLY A 25 29.40 -13.19 12.22
CA GLY A 25 30.52 -13.29 11.28
C GLY A 25 31.82 -12.76 11.87
N PRO A 26 32.96 -13.07 11.24
CA PRO A 26 34.23 -12.53 11.67
C PRO A 26 34.30 -11.02 11.37
N LEU A 27 35.03 -10.26 12.18
CA LEU A 27 35.35 -8.85 11.89
C LEU A 27 36.23 -8.73 10.63
N SER A 28 37.04 -9.76 10.36
CA SER A 28 37.94 -9.88 9.22
C SER A 28 37.95 -11.32 8.74
N ASP A 29 37.85 -11.53 7.42
CA ASP A 29 37.95 -12.85 6.81
C ASP A 29 39.33 -13.49 6.99
N TYR A 30 40.33 -12.70 7.37
CA TYR A 30 41.70 -13.10 7.62
C TYR A 30 42.00 -13.10 9.11
N GLY A 31 42.68 -14.16 9.57
CA GLY A 31 43.07 -14.29 10.96
C GLY A 31 44.37 -13.54 11.26
N SER A 32 44.49 -13.04 12.48
CA SER A 32 45.73 -12.46 12.98
C SER A 32 46.65 -13.59 13.47
N TYR A 33 47.83 -13.73 12.87
CA TYR A 33 48.75 -14.80 13.22
C TYR A 33 49.42 -14.55 14.58
N ASN A 34 49.45 -15.57 15.44
CA ASN A 34 50.16 -15.57 16.70
C ASN A 34 51.36 -16.53 16.61
N TRP A 35 52.56 -15.97 16.76
CA TRP A 35 53.82 -16.70 16.66
C TRP A 35 54.08 -17.65 17.83
N ASN A 36 53.42 -17.45 18.98
CA ASN A 36 53.67 -18.25 20.18
C ASN A 36 53.03 -19.64 20.10
N ASP A 37 51.88 -19.77 19.44
CA ASP A 37 51.12 -21.01 19.33
C ASP A 37 50.84 -21.43 17.87
N ASN A 38 51.44 -20.74 16.90
CA ASN A 38 51.33 -20.97 15.47
C ASN A 38 49.88 -21.07 14.97
N LYS A 39 49.01 -20.20 15.50
CA LYS A 39 47.59 -20.17 15.17
C LYS A 39 47.15 -18.80 14.68
N TYR A 40 46.09 -18.80 13.88
CA TYR A 40 45.39 -17.59 13.45
C TYR A 40 44.20 -17.34 14.38
N TYR A 41 44.08 -16.11 14.88
CA TYR A 41 43.01 -15.68 15.76
C TYR A 41 42.01 -14.80 15.04
N TYR A 42 40.73 -15.02 15.34
CA TYR A 42 39.59 -14.30 14.79
C TYR A 42 38.74 -13.72 15.90
N THR A 43 38.19 -12.54 15.65
CA THR A 43 37.11 -11.98 16.48
C THR A 43 35.82 -12.14 15.71
N VAL A 44 34.93 -12.98 16.21
CA VAL A 44 33.60 -13.19 15.65
C VAL A 44 32.61 -12.32 16.42
N VAL A 45 31.84 -11.55 15.68
CA VAL A 45 30.89 -10.57 16.22
C VAL A 45 29.48 -11.05 15.95
N ASP A 46 28.62 -10.91 16.95
CA ASP A 46 27.18 -11.13 16.86
C ASP A 46 26.51 -9.76 16.64
N TYR A 47 26.11 -9.49 15.40
CA TYR A 47 25.45 -8.25 15.00
C TYR A 47 23.93 -8.41 15.11
N PRO A 48 23.24 -7.54 15.85
CA PRO A 48 21.78 -7.55 15.87
C PRO A 48 21.21 -7.04 14.53
N GLU A 49 19.90 -7.17 14.35
CA GLU A 49 19.24 -6.53 13.20
C GLU A 49 19.47 -5.00 13.22
N CYS A 50 19.54 -4.43 12.01
CA CYS A 50 19.75 -3.00 11.77
C CYS A 50 21.02 -2.41 12.40
N TYR A 51 22.05 -3.24 12.62
CA TYR A 51 23.26 -2.85 13.33
C TYR A 51 24.05 -1.67 12.71
N ARG A 52 23.83 -1.31 11.44
CA ARG A 52 24.44 -0.14 10.78
C ARG A 52 23.53 1.08 10.68
N SER A 53 22.39 1.05 11.36
CA SER A 53 21.40 2.13 11.35
C SER A 53 21.30 2.75 12.74
N PRO A 54 22.17 3.71 13.12
CA PRO A 54 22.25 4.19 14.49
C PRO A 54 20.96 4.80 15.01
N LEU A 55 20.33 5.68 14.24
CA LEU A 55 19.11 6.34 14.69
C LEU A 55 17.96 5.35 14.84
N LEU A 56 17.77 4.46 13.86
CA LEU A 56 16.78 3.38 13.93
C LEU A 56 17.00 2.50 15.17
N THR A 57 18.22 2.01 15.36
CA THR A 57 18.55 1.10 16.47
C THR A 57 18.43 1.78 17.82
N VAL A 58 18.88 3.03 17.95
CA VAL A 58 18.77 3.78 19.21
C VAL A 58 17.31 4.09 19.52
N ILE A 59 16.49 4.48 18.55
CA ILE A 59 15.07 4.77 18.80
C ILE A 59 14.34 3.49 19.22
N LEU A 60 14.49 2.40 18.47
CA LEU A 60 13.74 1.16 18.70
C LEU A 60 14.28 0.29 19.85
N PHE A 61 15.57 0.39 20.15
CA PHE A 61 16.28 -0.51 21.08
C PHE A 61 17.24 0.21 22.03
N GLY A 62 17.10 1.52 22.25
CA GLY A 62 18.02 2.29 23.09
C GLY A 62 18.11 1.88 24.57
N ASN A 63 17.11 1.17 25.08
CA ASN A 63 17.11 0.59 26.43
C ASN A 63 17.51 -0.90 26.44
N ASP A 64 17.74 -1.52 25.29
CA ASP A 64 18.25 -2.89 25.18
C ASP A 64 19.74 -2.93 25.55
N ARG A 65 20.00 -3.28 26.82
CA ARG A 65 21.37 -3.37 27.39
C ARG A 65 22.25 -4.44 26.73
N SER A 66 21.67 -5.35 25.94
CA SER A 66 22.45 -6.34 25.21
C SER A 66 23.16 -5.73 24.02
N ARG A 67 22.64 -4.63 23.46
CA ARG A 67 23.21 -3.94 22.31
C ARG A 67 24.27 -2.95 22.76
N LYS A 68 25.48 -3.11 22.23
CA LYS A 68 26.63 -2.23 22.44
C LYS A 68 27.00 -1.59 21.12
N MET A 69 27.57 -0.39 21.14
CA MET A 69 27.98 0.31 19.93
C MET A 69 29.50 0.39 19.84
N GLY A 70 30.06 -0.07 18.72
CA GLY A 70 31.48 0.07 18.40
C GLY A 70 31.85 1.49 17.96
N SER A 71 33.15 1.73 17.79
CA SER A 71 33.70 3.03 17.34
C SER A 71 33.31 3.41 15.90
N ASN A 72 32.89 2.44 15.08
CA ASN A 72 32.42 2.63 13.71
C ASN A 72 30.91 2.88 13.61
N LEU A 73 30.24 3.14 14.75
CA LEU A 73 28.78 3.30 14.84
C LEU A 73 28.00 2.03 14.45
N GLU A 74 28.62 0.86 14.52
CA GLU A 74 27.93 -0.42 14.36
C GLU A 74 27.55 -1.01 15.72
N PHE A 75 26.34 -1.55 15.80
CA PHE A 75 25.87 -2.24 17.00
C PHE A 75 26.32 -3.70 17.02
N TYR A 76 26.61 -4.23 18.19
CA TYR A 76 26.91 -5.65 18.39
C TYR A 76 26.35 -6.12 19.73
N ILE A 77 26.03 -7.40 19.85
CA ILE A 77 25.59 -8.03 21.10
C ILE A 77 26.81 -8.54 21.87
N LYS A 78 27.67 -9.28 21.18
CA LYS A 78 28.88 -9.88 21.76
C LYS A 78 30.00 -10.02 20.74
N LYS A 79 31.23 -9.99 21.25
CA LYS A 79 32.46 -10.31 20.50
C LYS A 79 33.09 -11.55 21.15
N GLU A 80 33.32 -12.60 20.36
CA GLU A 80 33.88 -13.87 20.82
C GLU A 80 35.19 -14.15 20.06
N ARG A 81 36.24 -14.60 20.75
CA ARG A 81 37.52 -14.95 20.10
C ARG A 81 37.56 -16.44 19.75
N PHE A 82 38.05 -16.72 18.56
CA PHE A 82 38.27 -18.07 18.04
C PHE A 82 39.69 -18.19 17.49
N TYR A 83 40.21 -19.41 17.43
CA TYR A 83 41.45 -19.70 16.71
C TYR A 83 41.26 -20.81 15.68
N SER A 84 42.12 -20.81 14.66
CA SER A 84 42.24 -21.87 13.65
C SER A 84 43.70 -21.99 13.19
N THR A 85 44.03 -23.10 12.53
CA THR A 85 45.30 -23.25 11.81
C THR A 85 45.25 -22.65 10.39
N GLU A 86 44.06 -22.33 9.90
CA GLU A 86 43.84 -21.73 8.58
C GLU A 86 43.98 -20.21 8.63
N TYR A 87 44.47 -19.59 7.57
CA TYR A 87 44.54 -18.12 7.45
C TYR A 87 43.17 -17.48 7.15
N TYR A 88 42.31 -18.19 6.42
CA TYR A 88 40.97 -17.73 6.07
C TYR A 88 39.91 -18.26 7.05
N TYR A 89 38.94 -17.42 7.40
CA TYR A 89 37.86 -17.80 8.29
C TYR A 89 36.99 -18.91 7.69
N GLN A 90 36.93 -20.05 8.36
CA GLN A 90 36.09 -21.19 8.03
C GLN A 90 35.32 -21.65 9.28
N PRO A 91 33.99 -21.44 9.36
CA PRO A 91 33.20 -21.73 10.57
C PRO A 91 33.40 -23.15 11.12
N SER A 92 33.57 -24.15 10.25
CA SER A 92 33.74 -25.56 10.61
C SER A 92 35.11 -25.89 11.22
N LYS A 93 36.09 -24.99 11.14
CA LYS A 93 37.47 -25.18 11.63
C LYS A 93 37.85 -24.22 12.76
N MET A 94 36.86 -23.61 13.41
CA MET A 94 37.08 -22.66 14.50
C MET A 94 36.99 -23.34 15.85
N THR A 95 37.98 -23.09 16.71
CA THR A 95 37.90 -23.45 18.13
C THR A 95 37.71 -22.20 18.96
N LYS A 96 36.69 -22.19 19.83
CA LYS A 96 36.43 -21.05 20.71
C LYS A 96 37.56 -20.94 21.74
N VAL A 97 38.07 -19.73 21.94
CA VAL A 97 39.01 -19.46 23.04
C VAL A 97 38.22 -19.47 24.34
N GLU A 98 38.46 -20.46 25.19
CA GLU A 98 37.91 -20.47 26.56
C GLU A 98 38.63 -19.39 27.39
N GLN A 99 37.87 -18.39 27.85
CA GLN A 99 38.40 -17.41 28.80
C GLN A 99 38.47 -18.06 30.18
N ASN A 100 39.66 -18.53 30.58
CA ASN A 100 39.94 -18.82 31.98
C ASN A 100 39.96 -17.50 32.76
N THR A 101 39.15 -17.41 33.81
CA THR A 101 38.91 -16.24 34.65
C THR A 101 40.12 -15.95 35.55
N THR A 102 41.27 -15.56 34.99
CA THR A 102 42.39 -14.90 35.67
C THR A 102 43.50 -14.61 34.65
N ALA A 103 43.34 -13.55 33.87
CA ALA A 103 44.45 -12.85 33.22
C ALA A 103 43.93 -11.47 32.84
N SER A 104 44.57 -10.46 33.41
CA SER A 104 44.28 -9.04 33.30
C SER A 104 44.01 -8.61 31.85
N GLU A 105 42.95 -7.85 31.68
CA GLU A 105 42.72 -6.94 30.56
C GLU A 105 43.84 -5.89 30.51
N GLU A 106 45.05 -6.27 30.08
CA GLU A 106 46.10 -5.34 29.69
C GLU A 106 46.35 -5.48 28.20
N GLY A 107 45.65 -4.64 27.45
CA GLY A 107 45.78 -4.53 25.99
C GLY A 107 44.52 -4.01 25.32
N SER A 108 44.25 -2.71 25.49
CA SER A 108 43.25 -1.93 24.74
C SER A 108 41.79 -2.00 25.22
N GLU A 109 41.55 -1.98 26.53
CA GLU A 109 40.27 -1.49 27.05
C GLU A 109 40.26 0.04 27.10
N ASN A 110 40.13 0.67 25.93
CA ASN A 110 39.41 1.93 25.92
C ASN A 110 37.93 1.54 26.11
N LYS A 111 37.34 1.98 27.22
CA LYS A 111 35.91 1.86 27.54
C LYS A 111 35.04 2.16 26.30
N GLU A 112 34.68 1.11 25.54
CA GLU A 112 33.71 1.19 24.43
C GLU A 112 32.28 1.46 24.93
N SER A 113 32.07 1.60 26.24
CA SER A 113 30.84 2.14 26.81
C SER A 113 30.60 3.62 26.44
N GLY A 114 31.59 4.31 25.86
CA GLY A 114 31.48 5.73 25.55
C GLY A 114 30.50 6.08 24.42
N SER A 115 30.46 5.33 23.31
CA SER A 115 29.77 5.82 22.08
C SER A 115 28.24 5.82 22.20
N LEU A 116 27.65 4.72 22.67
CA LEU A 116 26.19 4.62 22.85
C LEU A 116 25.72 5.56 23.97
N ASP A 117 26.41 5.56 25.12
CA ASP A 117 26.10 6.47 26.22
C ASP A 117 26.29 7.94 25.83
N GLN A 118 27.28 8.25 24.97
CA GLN A 118 27.44 9.60 24.40
C GLN A 118 26.27 9.96 23.50
N ILE A 119 25.86 9.09 22.58
CA ILE A 119 24.69 9.34 21.72
C ILE A 119 23.45 9.55 22.60
N ILE A 120 23.16 8.63 23.52
CA ILE A 120 22.04 8.77 24.46
C ILE A 120 22.18 10.05 25.28
N SER A 121 23.37 10.43 25.74
CA SER A 121 23.60 11.69 26.47
C SER A 121 23.34 12.93 25.61
N VAL A 122 23.68 12.89 24.31
CA VAL A 122 23.33 13.93 23.35
C VAL A 122 21.82 14.01 23.20
N PHE A 123 21.12 12.87 23.08
CA PHE A 123 19.66 12.83 23.11
C PHE A 123 19.08 13.41 24.42
N LYS A 124 19.66 13.07 25.59
CA LYS A 124 19.26 13.64 26.90
C LYS A 124 19.47 15.15 26.95
N THR A 125 20.55 15.64 26.34
CA THR A 125 20.90 17.06 26.31
C THR A 125 19.98 17.84 25.39
N ILE A 126 19.70 17.31 24.20
CA ILE A 126 18.85 17.96 23.18
C ILE A 126 17.39 17.95 23.60
N PHE A 127 16.88 16.83 24.12
CA PHE A 127 15.44 16.64 24.34
C PHE A 127 15.01 16.67 25.82
N GLY A 128 15.96 16.74 26.75
CA GLY A 128 15.72 16.74 28.19
C GLY A 128 15.43 15.34 28.75
N SER A 129 15.79 15.12 30.01
CA SER A 129 15.35 13.92 30.76
C SER A 129 13.94 14.12 31.30
N PRO A 130 13.09 13.08 31.40
CA PRO A 130 11.86 13.16 32.16
C PRO A 130 12.20 13.58 33.59
N LYS A 131 11.58 14.65 34.08
CA LYS A 131 11.80 15.11 35.46
C LYS A 131 11.38 13.99 36.43
N GLU A 132 12.35 13.31 37.03
CA GLU A 132 12.14 12.62 38.30
C GLU A 132 11.68 13.67 39.31
N LYS A 133 10.40 13.63 39.68
CA LYS A 133 9.93 14.31 40.88
C LYS A 133 10.55 13.59 42.08
N ALA A 134 11.74 14.04 42.49
CA ALA A 134 12.31 13.69 43.77
C ALA A 134 11.45 14.32 44.88
N SER A 135 10.44 13.58 45.35
CA SER A 135 9.85 13.87 46.65
C SER A 135 10.78 13.33 47.72
N ILE A 136 11.43 14.24 48.44
CA ILE A 136 12.15 13.92 49.67
C ILE A 136 11.10 13.75 50.76
N SER A 137 10.91 12.52 51.25
CA SER A 137 10.35 12.26 52.58
C SER A 137 10.97 10.98 53.15
N PRO A 138 11.23 10.92 54.46
CA PRO A 138 12.09 9.88 55.05
C PRO A 138 11.36 8.53 55.15
N LYS A 139 12.17 7.47 54.97
CA LYS A 139 11.82 6.05 55.09
C LYS A 139 11.00 5.71 56.35
N LEU A 140 9.88 5.02 56.14
CA LEU A 140 9.48 3.90 57.00
C LEU A 140 9.42 2.64 56.14
N ALA A 141 10.09 1.59 56.59
CA ALA A 141 10.17 0.32 55.87
C ALA A 141 8.90 -0.50 56.07
N GLU A 142 8.21 -0.80 54.97
CA GLU A 142 7.19 -1.84 54.90
C GLU A 142 7.58 -2.85 53.81
N PRO A 143 7.18 -4.13 53.96
CA PRO A 143 7.77 -5.23 53.23
C PRO A 143 7.46 -5.14 51.73
N VAL A 144 8.53 -5.29 50.95
CA VAL A 144 8.50 -5.29 49.49
C VAL A 144 7.72 -6.51 49.01
N ILE A 145 6.43 -6.29 48.72
CA ILE A 145 5.72 -7.13 47.76
C ILE A 145 6.47 -6.96 46.45
N LYS A 146 7.10 -8.04 45.97
CA LYS A 146 7.72 -8.11 44.64
C LYS A 146 6.65 -7.75 43.61
N LYS A 147 6.64 -6.48 43.20
CA LYS A 147 5.96 -6.05 41.98
C LYS A 147 6.60 -6.85 40.87
N GLU A 148 5.83 -7.67 40.17
CA GLU A 148 6.27 -8.27 38.91
C GLU A 148 6.77 -7.14 38.01
N GLU A 149 8.09 -7.08 37.81
CA GLU A 149 8.71 -6.12 36.91
C GLU A 149 8.20 -6.45 35.51
N LYS A 150 7.35 -5.57 34.97
CA LYS A 150 7.02 -5.61 33.54
C LYS A 150 8.35 -5.66 32.76
N PRO A 151 8.47 -6.50 31.73
CA PRO A 151 9.69 -6.58 30.93
C PRO A 151 10.07 -5.16 30.47
N ALA A 152 11.35 -4.82 30.63
CA ALA A 152 11.86 -3.51 30.28
C ALA A 152 11.63 -3.27 28.78
N ARG A 153 10.93 -2.19 28.44
CA ARG A 153 10.64 -1.80 27.06
C ARG A 153 11.95 -1.42 26.35
N PRO A 154 12.25 -2.00 25.17
CA PRO A 154 13.55 -1.85 24.54
C PRO A 154 13.78 -0.47 23.91
N GLU A 155 12.73 0.25 23.52
CA GLU A 155 12.84 1.56 22.88
C GLU A 155 13.33 2.66 23.80
N LEU A 156 13.89 3.70 23.22
CA LEU A 156 14.36 4.86 23.97
C LEU A 156 13.17 5.75 24.40
N TYR A 157 13.20 6.19 25.67
CA TYR A 157 12.20 7.04 26.32
C TYR A 157 10.73 6.59 26.16
N PRO A 158 10.37 5.37 26.60
CA PRO A 158 9.00 4.83 26.51
C PRO A 158 7.94 5.77 27.12
N GLU A 159 8.31 6.54 28.15
CA GLU A 159 7.44 7.52 28.81
C GLU A 159 6.98 8.67 27.89
N PHE A 160 7.74 9.03 26.86
CA PHE A 160 7.29 10.02 25.87
C PHE A 160 6.31 9.43 24.87
N TRP A 161 6.47 8.15 24.53
CA TRP A 161 5.52 7.45 23.69
C TRP A 161 4.19 7.21 24.42
N ASP A 162 4.23 6.89 25.71
CA ASP A 162 3.03 6.71 26.55
C ASP A 162 2.21 8.00 26.72
N GLN A 163 2.87 9.16 26.66
CA GLN A 163 2.19 10.44 26.73
C GLN A 163 1.40 10.77 25.46
N ILE A 164 1.85 10.27 24.30
CA ILE A 164 1.26 10.56 22.97
C ILE A 164 1.24 9.26 22.15
N PRO A 165 0.37 8.30 22.52
CA PRO A 165 0.31 7.00 21.85
C PRO A 165 -0.21 7.09 20.39
N GLU A 166 -0.81 8.21 19.99
CA GLU A 166 -1.16 8.52 18.60
C GLU A 166 0.06 8.48 17.66
N ALA A 167 1.28 8.69 18.18
CA ALA A 167 2.51 8.54 17.40
C ALA A 167 2.68 7.12 16.83
N TYR A 168 2.21 6.08 17.53
CA TYR A 168 2.23 4.73 17.01
C TYR A 168 1.29 4.56 15.81
N ILE A 169 0.11 5.16 15.86
CA ILE A 169 -0.85 5.13 14.74
C ILE A 169 -0.23 5.84 13.53
N GLN A 170 0.44 6.97 13.75
CA GLN A 170 1.16 7.66 12.69
C GLN A 170 2.21 6.76 12.04
N LEU A 171 2.97 6.00 12.83
CA LEU A 171 3.94 5.02 12.29
C LEU A 171 3.27 3.91 11.49
N LEU A 172 2.11 3.40 11.91
CA LEU A 172 1.34 2.40 11.14
C LEU A 172 0.83 2.97 9.81
N MET A 173 0.36 4.22 9.81
CA MET A 173 -0.17 4.88 8.62
C MET A 173 0.92 5.34 7.65
N GLN A 174 2.11 5.73 8.13
CA GLN A 174 3.14 6.38 7.31
C GLN A 174 4.41 5.56 7.14
N GLY A 175 4.64 4.57 8.00
CA GLY A 175 5.79 3.68 7.94
C GLY A 175 5.88 2.90 6.63
N LYS A 176 7.12 2.55 6.28
CA LYS A 176 7.51 1.83 5.05
C LYS A 176 8.46 0.66 5.32
N MET A 177 8.63 0.29 6.59
CA MET A 177 9.52 -0.76 7.03
C MET A 177 8.79 -1.66 8.02
N ASP A 178 8.80 -2.98 7.78
CA ASP A 178 8.06 -3.95 8.60
C ASP A 178 8.42 -3.85 10.09
N LEU A 179 9.71 -3.75 10.40
CA LEU A 179 10.21 -3.61 11.78
C LEU A 179 9.62 -2.39 12.51
N VAL A 180 9.46 -1.26 11.82
CA VAL A 180 8.88 -0.03 12.38
C VAL A 180 7.39 -0.20 12.65
N MET A 181 6.66 -0.82 11.72
CA MET A 181 5.23 -1.07 11.88
C MET A 181 4.96 -2.15 12.95
N LYS A 182 5.81 -3.16 13.05
CA LYS A 182 5.80 -4.15 14.13
C LYS A 182 6.00 -3.49 15.49
N PHE A 183 7.00 -2.63 15.61
CA PHE A 183 7.24 -1.83 16.82
C PHE A 183 6.00 -1.01 17.19
N ALA A 184 5.42 -0.30 16.23
CA ALA A 184 4.26 0.54 16.46
C ALA A 184 3.03 -0.26 16.92
N TYR A 185 2.70 -1.34 16.22
CA TYR A 185 1.56 -2.19 16.56
C TYR A 185 1.73 -2.88 17.91
N GLY A 186 2.91 -3.46 18.18
CA GLY A 186 3.19 -4.13 19.45
C GLY A 186 3.05 -3.20 20.65
N ASN A 187 3.46 -1.94 20.52
CA ASN A 187 3.34 -0.97 21.61
C ASN A 187 1.93 -0.39 21.73
N VAL A 188 1.27 -0.04 20.63
CA VAL A 188 -0.10 0.53 20.70
C VAL A 188 -1.10 -0.48 21.23
N SER A 189 -1.00 -1.76 20.85
CA SER A 189 -1.89 -2.84 21.32
C SER A 189 -1.71 -3.17 22.80
N ALA A 190 -0.50 -2.98 23.34
CA ALA A 190 -0.22 -3.12 24.76
C ALA A 190 -0.52 -1.86 25.58
N HIS A 191 -0.85 -0.73 24.94
CA HIS A 191 -1.01 0.55 25.61
C HIS A 191 -2.36 0.63 26.37
N PRO A 192 -2.42 1.20 27.59
CA PRO A 192 -3.66 1.28 28.36
C PRO A 192 -4.83 2.00 27.66
N LYS A 193 -4.52 2.94 26.76
CA LYS A 193 -5.51 3.69 25.96
C LYS A 193 -5.86 3.03 24.62
N TYR A 194 -5.46 1.78 24.39
CA TYR A 194 -5.66 1.12 23.09
C TYR A 194 -7.12 1.15 22.62
N LYS A 195 -8.08 0.81 23.50
CA LYS A 195 -9.51 0.88 23.16
C LYS A 195 -9.97 2.28 22.77
N ASP A 196 -9.53 3.32 23.48
CA ASP A 196 -9.85 4.71 23.15
C ASP A 196 -9.29 5.11 21.77
N LEU A 197 -8.11 4.59 21.42
CA LEU A 197 -7.47 4.83 20.12
C LEU A 197 -8.24 4.14 18.99
N LEU A 198 -8.69 2.89 19.19
CA LEU A 198 -9.58 2.21 18.25
C LEU A 198 -10.88 3.02 18.03
N GLN A 199 -11.47 3.53 19.12
CA GLN A 199 -12.66 4.37 19.06
C GLN A 199 -12.45 5.72 18.36
N LYS A 200 -11.22 6.27 18.35
CA LYS A 200 -10.87 7.48 17.58
C LYS A 200 -10.49 7.22 16.13
N THR A 201 -10.23 5.96 15.75
CA THR A 201 -9.87 5.61 14.38
C THR A 201 -11.13 5.64 13.52
N ASP A 202 -11.20 6.58 12.59
CA ASP A 202 -12.35 6.77 11.69
C ASP A 202 -12.25 5.88 10.44
N ALA A 203 -13.31 5.90 9.62
CA ALA A 203 -13.43 5.10 8.41
C ALA A 203 -12.30 5.40 7.40
N GLU A 204 -11.92 6.67 7.25
CA GLU A 204 -10.85 7.11 6.37
C GLU A 204 -9.49 6.58 6.82
N MET A 205 -9.18 6.65 8.12
CA MET A 205 -7.97 6.08 8.70
C MET A 205 -7.91 4.57 8.50
N MET A 206 -9.03 3.86 8.74
CA MET A 206 -9.12 2.42 8.48
C MET A 206 -8.81 2.09 7.01
N VAL A 207 -9.36 2.84 6.06
CA VAL A 207 -9.08 2.63 4.63
C VAL A 207 -7.59 2.84 4.31
N VAL A 208 -6.93 3.83 4.93
CA VAL A 208 -5.47 4.02 4.76
C VAL A 208 -4.70 2.81 5.30
N LEU A 209 -5.08 2.29 6.47
CA LEU A 209 -4.45 1.14 7.10
C LEU A 209 -4.63 -0.15 6.28
N PHE A 210 -5.85 -0.40 5.78
CA PHE A 210 -6.14 -1.58 4.96
C PHE A 210 -5.49 -1.56 3.57
N ASN A 211 -5.06 -0.39 3.10
CA ASN A 211 -4.32 -0.25 1.84
C ASN A 211 -2.80 -0.38 2.00
N LYS A 212 -2.29 -0.60 3.23
CA LYS A 212 -0.89 -0.98 3.43
C LYS A 212 -0.68 -2.42 2.97
N SER A 213 0.49 -2.71 2.41
CA SER A 213 0.92 -4.08 2.06
C SER A 213 1.43 -4.89 3.27
N TYR A 214 1.34 -4.33 4.48
CA TYR A 214 1.91 -4.88 5.69
C TYR A 214 0.81 -5.36 6.64
N GLU A 215 1.08 -6.43 7.38
CA GLU A 215 0.10 -7.04 8.28
C GLU A 215 -0.23 -6.14 9.47
N TYR A 216 0.76 -5.52 10.11
CA TYR A 216 0.55 -4.77 11.35
C TYR A 216 -0.42 -3.57 11.23
N PRO A 217 -0.35 -2.72 10.18
CA PRO A 217 -1.37 -1.70 9.97
C PRO A 217 -2.75 -2.29 9.68
N GLN A 218 -2.82 -3.38 8.89
CA GLN A 218 -4.08 -4.05 8.59
C GLN A 218 -4.74 -4.63 9.86
N ASN A 219 -3.95 -5.23 10.75
CA ASN A 219 -4.43 -5.77 12.03
C ASN A 219 -5.03 -4.65 12.90
N PHE A 220 -4.34 -3.52 13.06
CA PHE A 220 -4.90 -2.36 13.77
C PHE A 220 -6.20 -1.85 13.13
N GLY A 221 -6.28 -1.84 11.79
CA GLY A 221 -7.49 -1.54 11.06
C GLY A 221 -8.63 -2.52 11.37
N MET A 222 -8.35 -3.82 11.43
CA MET A 222 -9.33 -4.86 11.77
C MET A 222 -9.81 -4.72 13.22
N ASP A 223 -8.92 -4.46 14.16
CA ASP A 223 -9.28 -4.23 15.56
C ASP A 223 -10.26 -3.06 15.67
N ALA A 224 -9.98 -1.95 14.97
CA ALA A 224 -10.82 -0.76 14.99
C ALA A 224 -12.17 -1.00 14.30
N LEU A 225 -12.17 -1.78 13.21
CA LEU A 225 -13.37 -2.18 12.50
C LEU A 225 -14.27 -3.05 13.39
N TYR A 226 -13.72 -4.03 14.12
CA TYR A 226 -14.51 -4.91 14.97
C TYR A 226 -15.15 -4.18 16.16
N GLU A 227 -14.47 -3.19 16.71
CA GLU A 227 -15.01 -2.31 17.76
C GLU A 227 -16.21 -1.47 17.29
N LYS A 228 -16.36 -1.25 15.97
CA LYS A 228 -17.37 -0.36 15.38
C LYS A 228 -18.23 -1.02 14.30
N GLN A 229 -18.19 -2.35 14.20
CA GLN A 229 -18.73 -3.05 13.04
C GLN A 229 -20.22 -2.77 12.79
N GLU A 230 -21.04 -2.62 13.82
CA GLU A 230 -22.48 -2.41 13.67
C GLU A 230 -22.81 -1.04 13.05
N GLU A 231 -22.04 -0.01 13.40
CA GLU A 231 -22.13 1.30 12.78
C GLU A 231 -21.62 1.26 11.33
N LEU A 232 -20.44 0.66 11.14
CA LEU A 232 -19.74 0.65 9.85
C LEU A 232 -20.44 -0.19 8.77
N LYS A 233 -21.21 -1.22 9.16
CA LYS A 233 -22.01 -2.02 8.22
C LYS A 233 -23.05 -1.19 7.46
N GLN A 234 -23.50 -0.06 8.02
CA GLN A 234 -24.47 0.83 7.38
C GLN A 234 -23.81 1.92 6.52
N ASN A 235 -22.48 2.06 6.60
CA ASN A 235 -21.74 3.04 5.83
C ASN A 235 -21.35 2.47 4.46
N GLU A 236 -22.22 2.65 3.47
CA GLU A 236 -22.04 2.17 2.10
C GLU A 236 -20.70 2.60 1.49
N GLY A 237 -20.32 3.87 1.68
CA GLY A 237 -19.06 4.42 1.16
C GLY A 237 -17.83 3.76 1.78
N PHE A 238 -17.89 3.40 3.06
CA PHE A 238 -16.82 2.64 3.72
C PHE A 238 -16.78 1.20 3.24
N VAL A 239 -17.92 0.50 3.23
CA VAL A 239 -18.02 -0.90 2.83
C VAL A 239 -17.48 -1.09 1.40
N VAL A 240 -17.85 -0.22 0.46
CA VAL A 240 -17.36 -0.34 -0.93
C VAL A 240 -15.88 -0.03 -1.06
N LYS A 241 -15.32 0.90 -0.26
CA LYS A 241 -13.87 1.14 -0.22
C LYS A 241 -13.10 -0.08 0.30
N LEU A 242 -13.65 -0.81 1.29
CA LEU A 242 -13.05 -2.04 1.78
C LEU A 242 -13.14 -3.20 0.79
N LEU A 243 -14.13 -3.19 -0.11
CA LEU A 243 -14.22 -4.21 -1.16
C LEU A 243 -12.98 -4.20 -2.07
N VAL A 244 -12.24 -3.09 -2.10
CA VAL A 244 -11.18 -2.83 -3.09
C VAL A 244 -9.82 -2.54 -2.45
N CYS A 245 -9.69 -2.68 -1.13
CA CYS A 245 -8.45 -2.41 -0.41
C CYS A 245 -7.45 -3.58 -0.47
N GLU A 246 -6.18 -3.34 -0.10
CA GLU A 246 -5.11 -4.37 -0.13
C GLU A 246 -5.35 -5.55 0.83
N SER A 247 -5.93 -5.29 2.01
CA SER A 247 -6.22 -6.35 2.99
C SER A 247 -7.28 -7.32 2.48
N LYS A 248 -6.91 -8.59 2.33
CA LYS A 248 -7.83 -9.67 1.97
C LYS A 248 -8.93 -9.86 3.02
N GLU A 249 -8.60 -9.70 4.29
CA GLU A 249 -9.54 -9.87 5.39
C GLU A 249 -10.62 -8.77 5.37
N ALA A 250 -10.22 -7.51 5.18
CA ALA A 250 -11.16 -6.40 5.04
C ALA A 250 -12.05 -6.55 3.79
N ARG A 251 -11.51 -7.05 2.67
CA ARG A 251 -12.31 -7.39 1.49
C ARG A 251 -13.35 -8.47 1.81
N ASN A 252 -12.96 -9.54 2.49
CA ASN A 252 -13.88 -10.62 2.87
C ASN A 252 -14.98 -10.12 3.83
N TRP A 253 -14.63 -9.23 4.76
CA TRP A 253 -15.61 -8.59 5.64
C TRP A 253 -16.61 -7.74 4.84
N SER A 254 -16.14 -6.96 3.86
CA SER A 254 -17.00 -6.19 2.96
C SER A 254 -17.94 -7.09 2.14
N VAL A 255 -17.42 -8.14 1.52
CA VAL A 255 -18.22 -9.14 0.78
C VAL A 255 -19.31 -9.74 1.67
N THR A 256 -18.96 -10.14 2.88
CA THR A 256 -19.91 -10.72 3.84
C THR A 256 -20.98 -9.71 4.24
N THR A 257 -20.57 -8.47 4.50
CA THR A 257 -21.47 -7.36 4.86
C THR A 257 -22.47 -7.06 3.75
N ILE A 258 -22.00 -6.99 2.50
CA ILE A 258 -22.86 -6.77 1.33
C ILE A 258 -23.84 -7.94 1.15
N ASN A 259 -23.36 -9.18 1.25
CA ASN A 259 -24.21 -10.37 1.10
C ASN A 259 -25.33 -10.47 2.14
N ASN A 260 -25.09 -9.98 3.36
CA ASN A 260 -26.10 -9.99 4.42
C ASN A 260 -27.24 -9.00 4.18
N ASN A 261 -27.05 -7.96 3.36
CA ASN A 261 -28.09 -6.98 3.05
C ASN A 261 -27.95 -6.40 1.64
N VAL A 262 -27.97 -7.30 0.64
CA VAL A 262 -27.77 -6.94 -0.77
C VAL A 262 -28.75 -5.86 -1.24
N GLY A 263 -30.01 -5.95 -0.83
CA GLY A 263 -31.05 -5.00 -1.22
C GLY A 263 -30.70 -3.55 -0.84
N ASN A 264 -30.32 -3.33 0.43
CA ASN A 264 -29.98 -1.99 0.92
C ASN A 264 -28.82 -1.35 0.14
N PHE A 265 -27.74 -2.10 -0.08
CA PHE A 265 -26.59 -1.57 -0.83
C PHE A 265 -26.92 -1.29 -2.31
N LEU A 266 -27.73 -2.14 -2.93
CA LEU A 266 -28.09 -1.99 -4.34
C LEU A 266 -29.23 -0.99 -4.58
N ASP A 267 -29.91 -0.52 -3.53
CA ASP A 267 -30.82 0.61 -3.61
C ASP A 267 -30.08 1.94 -3.80
N SER A 268 -28.82 2.02 -3.37
CA SER A 268 -27.97 3.18 -3.56
C SER A 268 -27.33 3.24 -4.96
N THR A 269 -27.68 4.30 -5.71
CA THR A 269 -27.07 4.57 -7.03
C THR A 269 -25.57 4.85 -6.90
N ASP A 270 -25.15 5.53 -5.84
CA ASP A 270 -23.74 5.88 -5.65
C ASP A 270 -22.91 4.64 -5.27
N PHE A 271 -23.46 3.72 -4.47
CA PHE A 271 -22.82 2.43 -4.23
C PHE A 271 -22.60 1.65 -5.52
N ILE A 272 -23.62 1.52 -6.38
CA ILE A 272 -23.48 0.82 -7.67
C ILE A 272 -22.46 1.54 -8.58
N MET A 273 -22.43 2.88 -8.55
CA MET A 273 -21.45 3.65 -9.30
C MET A 273 -20.01 3.30 -8.87
N TYR A 274 -19.75 3.16 -7.57
CA TYR A 274 -18.46 2.69 -7.06
C TYR A 274 -18.11 1.28 -7.55
N LEU A 275 -19.08 0.36 -7.59
CA LEU A 275 -18.86 -0.99 -8.12
C LEU A 275 -18.49 -0.97 -9.61
N MET A 276 -19.18 -0.14 -10.39
CA MET A 276 -18.93 0.01 -11.83
C MET A 276 -17.53 0.54 -12.12
N LEU A 277 -17.04 1.48 -11.30
CA LEU A 277 -15.73 2.10 -11.49
C LEU A 277 -14.58 1.30 -10.84
N ASN A 278 -14.87 0.21 -10.15
CA ASN A 278 -13.81 -0.62 -9.57
C ASN A 278 -13.05 -1.40 -10.66
N SER A 279 -11.74 -1.49 -10.53
CA SER A 279 -10.84 -2.24 -11.43
C SER A 279 -10.04 -3.34 -10.72
N ARG A 280 -10.36 -3.66 -9.46
CA ARG A 280 -9.60 -4.63 -8.67
C ARG A 280 -9.99 -6.05 -9.06
N LYS A 281 -9.04 -6.79 -9.62
CA LYS A 281 -9.25 -8.15 -10.13
C LYS A 281 -9.78 -9.11 -9.06
N GLU A 282 -9.29 -9.01 -7.84
CA GLU A 282 -9.71 -9.88 -6.73
C GLU A 282 -11.16 -9.68 -6.30
N SER A 283 -11.80 -8.58 -6.72
CA SER A 283 -13.17 -8.23 -6.38
C SER A 283 -14.11 -8.32 -7.59
N ASP A 284 -13.58 -8.42 -8.81
CA ASP A 284 -14.36 -8.36 -10.05
C ASP A 284 -15.39 -9.50 -10.16
N GLU A 285 -15.03 -10.74 -9.78
CA GLU A 285 -15.95 -11.88 -9.84
C GLU A 285 -17.18 -11.63 -8.96
N PHE A 286 -16.95 -11.27 -7.69
CA PHE A 286 -18.03 -10.95 -6.76
C PHE A 286 -18.88 -9.77 -7.25
N ILE A 287 -18.24 -8.70 -7.74
CA ILE A 287 -18.94 -7.51 -8.23
C ILE A 287 -19.81 -7.85 -9.44
N ASN A 288 -19.28 -8.60 -10.40
CA ASN A 288 -20.02 -8.98 -11.60
C ASN A 288 -21.22 -9.86 -11.26
N ASP A 289 -21.05 -10.82 -10.35
CA ASP A 289 -22.14 -11.67 -9.87
C ASP A 289 -23.23 -10.86 -9.16
N LEU A 290 -22.82 -9.87 -8.36
CA LEU A 290 -23.74 -8.96 -7.67
C LEU A 290 -24.54 -8.12 -8.67
N LEU A 291 -23.86 -7.56 -9.68
CA LEU A 291 -24.47 -6.75 -10.75
C LEU A 291 -25.33 -7.56 -11.73
N GLN A 292 -25.13 -8.87 -11.86
CA GLN A 292 -26.00 -9.73 -12.66
C GLN A 292 -27.30 -10.10 -11.93
N LYS A 293 -27.26 -10.19 -10.60
CA LYS A 293 -28.42 -10.56 -9.77
C LYS A 293 -29.37 -9.39 -9.51
N VAL A 294 -28.92 -8.15 -9.73
CA VAL A 294 -29.72 -6.96 -9.44
C VAL A 294 -30.78 -6.71 -10.51
N SER A 295 -32.02 -6.52 -10.07
CA SER A 295 -33.10 -6.04 -10.93
C SER A 295 -33.18 -4.51 -10.85
N LEU A 296 -32.40 -3.82 -11.68
CA LEU A 296 -32.41 -2.35 -11.76
C LEU A 296 -33.59 -1.87 -12.61
N SER A 297 -34.31 -0.84 -12.14
CA SER A 297 -35.33 -0.17 -12.95
C SER A 297 -34.71 0.51 -14.18
N GLU A 298 -35.51 0.68 -15.23
CA GLU A 298 -35.08 1.33 -16.47
C GLU A 298 -34.47 2.72 -16.22
N GLU A 299 -35.12 3.51 -15.36
CA GLU A 299 -34.64 4.83 -14.97
C GLU A 299 -33.28 4.77 -14.30
N LYS A 300 -33.08 3.81 -13.38
CA LYS A 300 -31.81 3.65 -12.67
C LYS A 300 -30.68 3.21 -13.59
N GLN A 301 -30.94 2.32 -14.53
CA GLN A 301 -29.96 1.91 -15.55
C GLN A 301 -29.51 3.11 -16.41
N LYS A 302 -30.45 3.96 -16.86
CA LYS A 302 -30.13 5.18 -17.62
C LYS A 302 -29.31 6.18 -16.81
N ILE A 303 -29.68 6.38 -15.53
CA ILE A 303 -28.93 7.26 -14.62
C ILE A 303 -27.50 6.76 -14.43
N LEU A 304 -27.33 5.45 -14.17
CA LEU A 304 -26.01 4.85 -13.98
C LEU A 304 -25.15 4.95 -15.24
N LEU A 305 -25.72 4.64 -16.41
CA LEU A 305 -25.05 4.77 -17.70
C LEU A 305 -24.52 6.21 -17.91
N GLY A 306 -25.37 7.22 -17.72
CA GLY A 306 -24.98 8.62 -17.84
C GLY A 306 -23.90 9.03 -16.83
N LYS A 307 -24.10 8.69 -15.55
CA LYS A 307 -23.14 9.02 -14.47
C LYS A 307 -21.76 8.40 -14.72
N VAL A 308 -21.70 7.13 -15.12
CA VAL A 308 -20.43 6.46 -15.42
C VAL A 308 -19.74 7.09 -16.63
N ILE A 309 -20.47 7.37 -17.71
CA ILE A 309 -19.90 8.04 -18.89
C ILE A 309 -19.29 9.40 -18.52
N ILE A 310 -20.01 10.22 -17.72
CA ILE A 310 -19.50 11.51 -17.24
C ILE A 310 -18.19 11.32 -16.46
N GLN A 311 -18.15 10.34 -15.55
CA GLN A 311 -16.93 10.06 -14.79
C GLN A 311 -15.79 9.64 -15.71
N LEU A 312 -16.02 8.73 -16.67
CA LEU A 312 -15.00 8.27 -17.61
C LEU A 312 -14.47 9.39 -18.52
N LEU A 313 -15.32 10.34 -18.91
CA LEU A 313 -14.91 11.53 -19.67
C LEU A 313 -14.05 12.51 -18.86
N SER A 314 -14.15 12.47 -17.52
CA SER A 314 -13.35 13.33 -16.62
C SER A 314 -11.97 12.76 -16.27
N LEU A 315 -11.72 11.48 -16.57
CA LEU A 315 -10.47 10.82 -16.21
C LEU A 315 -9.35 11.17 -17.19
N GLU A 316 -8.16 11.40 -16.64
CA GLU A 316 -6.94 11.60 -17.41
C GLU A 316 -6.42 10.27 -17.98
N ASN A 317 -5.64 10.34 -19.07
CA ASN A 317 -5.06 9.17 -19.70
C ASN A 317 -3.89 8.59 -18.91
N THR A 318 -4.18 7.62 -18.04
CA THR A 318 -3.19 6.83 -17.29
C THR A 318 -3.48 5.34 -17.43
N GLU A 319 -2.50 4.48 -17.20
CA GLU A 319 -2.70 3.02 -17.23
C GLU A 319 -3.77 2.56 -16.22
N GLY A 320 -3.74 3.13 -15.01
CA GLY A 320 -4.74 2.87 -13.97
C GLY A 320 -6.15 3.27 -14.40
N ASN A 321 -6.32 4.47 -14.97
CA ASN A 321 -7.62 4.94 -15.45
C ASN A 321 -8.13 4.16 -16.67
N ASN A 322 -7.23 3.70 -17.55
CA ASN A 322 -7.61 2.84 -18.67
C ASN A 322 -8.15 1.49 -18.16
N THR A 323 -7.54 0.93 -17.11
CA THR A 323 -8.04 -0.28 -16.45
C THR A 323 -9.42 -0.06 -15.82
N VAL A 324 -9.65 1.12 -15.21
CA VAL A 324 -10.97 1.53 -14.71
C VAL A 324 -12.00 1.62 -15.84
N ALA A 325 -11.67 2.29 -16.95
CA ALA A 325 -12.57 2.43 -18.10
C ALA A 325 -12.95 1.08 -18.72
N GLU A 326 -11.98 0.16 -18.84
CA GLU A 326 -12.25 -1.19 -19.35
C GLU A 326 -13.21 -1.97 -18.42
N SER A 327 -12.97 -1.90 -17.11
CA SER A 327 -13.84 -2.58 -16.13
C SER A 327 -15.24 -1.97 -16.10
N ALA A 328 -15.32 -0.63 -16.16
CA ALA A 328 -16.58 0.10 -16.23
C ALA A 328 -17.39 -0.25 -17.48
N ALA A 329 -16.76 -0.33 -18.65
CA ALA A 329 -17.44 -0.73 -19.89
C ALA A 329 -18.05 -2.15 -19.78
N LYS A 330 -17.29 -3.10 -19.23
CA LYS A 330 -17.78 -4.48 -18.98
C LYS A 330 -18.99 -4.49 -18.04
N LYS A 331 -18.95 -3.70 -16.96
CA LYS A 331 -20.03 -3.62 -15.95
C LYS A 331 -21.25 -2.86 -16.45
N LEU A 332 -21.06 -1.85 -17.30
CA LEU A 332 -22.15 -1.18 -18.02
C LEU A 332 -22.87 -2.14 -18.98
N ARG A 333 -22.13 -3.05 -19.64
CA ARG A 333 -22.74 -4.08 -20.48
C ARG A 333 -23.63 -5.05 -19.69
N ILE A 334 -23.25 -5.37 -18.46
CA ILE A 334 -24.06 -6.22 -17.58
C ILE A 334 -25.38 -5.54 -17.20
N THR A 335 -25.32 -4.25 -16.88
CA THR A 335 -26.41 -3.54 -16.20
C THR A 335 -27.28 -2.67 -17.10
N SER A 336 -26.73 -2.17 -18.21
CA SER A 336 -27.30 -1.04 -18.96
C SER A 336 -27.22 -1.21 -20.49
N LEU A 337 -26.85 -2.39 -20.99
CA LEU A 337 -26.71 -2.66 -22.43
C LEU A 337 -27.96 -2.30 -23.23
N ALA A 338 -29.14 -2.59 -22.70
CA ALA A 338 -30.42 -2.26 -23.34
C ALA A 338 -30.58 -0.75 -23.64
N HIS A 339 -29.88 0.10 -22.89
CA HIS A 339 -29.94 1.56 -22.98
C HIS A 339 -28.78 2.21 -23.72
N PHE A 340 -27.80 1.45 -24.22
CA PHE A 340 -26.70 2.02 -25.02
C PHE A 340 -27.24 2.80 -26.23
N SER A 341 -28.30 2.29 -26.84
CA SER A 341 -28.95 2.93 -27.97
C SER A 341 -29.64 4.27 -27.65
N SER A 342 -29.81 4.61 -26.37
CA SER A 342 -30.37 5.90 -25.94
C SER A 342 -29.34 7.02 -25.86
N ILE A 343 -28.05 6.70 -25.94
CA ILE A 343 -26.97 7.70 -25.88
C ILE A 343 -26.98 8.57 -27.13
N GLY A 344 -26.82 9.88 -26.94
CA GLY A 344 -26.76 10.87 -28.00
C GLY A 344 -25.43 10.83 -28.78
N TRP A 345 -25.46 11.24 -30.04
CA TRP A 345 -24.30 11.19 -30.93
C TRP A 345 -23.15 12.06 -30.43
N GLU A 346 -23.44 13.20 -29.81
CA GLU A 346 -22.46 14.12 -29.24
C GLU A 346 -21.66 13.47 -28.11
N ILE A 347 -22.31 12.63 -27.29
CA ILE A 347 -21.65 11.91 -26.19
C ILE A 347 -20.76 10.79 -26.75
N ILE A 348 -21.20 10.09 -27.79
CA ILE A 348 -20.38 9.09 -28.49
C ILE A 348 -19.14 9.77 -29.09
N ALA A 349 -19.30 10.93 -29.75
CA ALA A 349 -18.18 11.70 -30.28
C ALA A 349 -17.22 12.17 -29.18
N GLN A 350 -17.73 12.62 -28.03
CA GLN A 350 -16.90 12.98 -26.87
C GLN A 350 -16.11 11.79 -26.35
N LEU A 351 -16.70 10.60 -26.23
CA LEU A 351 -15.98 9.40 -25.81
C LEU A 351 -14.88 9.01 -26.82
N LEU A 352 -15.17 9.08 -28.13
CA LEU A 352 -14.20 8.78 -29.19
C LEU A 352 -13.02 9.75 -29.24
N THR A 353 -13.24 11.01 -28.86
CA THR A 353 -12.23 12.07 -28.87
C THR A 353 -11.59 12.32 -27.51
N SER A 354 -12.07 11.65 -26.46
CA SER A 354 -11.53 11.83 -25.11
C SER A 354 -10.09 11.36 -25.01
N SER A 355 -9.33 11.98 -24.09
CA SER A 355 -7.92 11.63 -23.89
C SER A 355 -7.70 10.20 -23.40
N LEU A 356 -8.69 9.61 -22.73
CA LEU A 356 -8.60 8.26 -22.17
C LEU A 356 -8.85 7.22 -23.27
N ASN A 357 -7.79 6.55 -23.69
CA ASN A 357 -7.83 5.62 -24.83
C ASN A 357 -8.99 4.62 -24.76
N ASN A 358 -9.24 4.05 -23.57
CA ASN A 358 -10.25 3.01 -23.41
C ASN A 358 -11.70 3.49 -23.54
N ASN A 359 -11.98 4.80 -23.50
CA ASN A 359 -13.31 5.34 -23.77
C ASN A 359 -13.75 5.11 -25.21
N SER A 360 -12.80 5.08 -26.14
CA SER A 360 -13.10 4.86 -27.55
C SER A 360 -13.65 3.45 -27.82
N PHE A 361 -13.25 2.43 -27.03
CA PHE A 361 -13.87 1.10 -27.09
C PHE A 361 -15.31 1.12 -26.60
N LEU A 362 -15.59 1.77 -25.47
CA LEU A 362 -16.96 1.92 -24.98
C LEU A 362 -17.84 2.65 -26.01
N ALA A 363 -17.34 3.73 -26.61
CA ALA A 363 -18.05 4.45 -27.66
C ALA A 363 -18.35 3.57 -28.87
N SER A 364 -17.37 2.76 -29.29
CA SER A 364 -17.53 1.81 -30.38
C SER A 364 -18.60 0.77 -30.06
N GLU A 365 -18.61 0.20 -28.86
CA GLU A 365 -19.64 -0.75 -28.42
C GLU A 365 -21.04 -0.12 -28.36
N ILE A 366 -21.16 1.10 -27.80
CA ILE A 366 -22.42 1.85 -27.75
C ILE A 366 -22.96 2.07 -29.17
N LEU A 367 -22.10 2.51 -30.08
CA LEU A 367 -22.47 2.81 -31.46
C LEU A 367 -22.92 1.55 -32.21
N LEU A 368 -22.22 0.42 -32.03
CA LEU A 368 -22.62 -0.86 -32.61
C LEU A 368 -23.97 -1.32 -32.08
N SER A 369 -24.19 -1.28 -30.76
CA SER A 369 -25.49 -1.61 -30.17
C SER A 369 -26.61 -0.69 -30.68
N LYS A 370 -26.31 0.61 -30.89
CA LYS A 370 -27.25 1.56 -31.46
C LYS A 370 -27.54 1.27 -32.93
N SER A 371 -26.56 0.84 -33.70
CA SER A 371 -26.69 0.49 -35.12
C SER A 371 -27.59 -0.72 -35.39
N GLU A 372 -27.75 -1.60 -34.41
CA GLU A 372 -28.67 -2.75 -34.49
C GLU A 372 -30.14 -2.33 -34.32
N LYS A 373 -30.41 -1.17 -33.71
CA LYS A 373 -31.76 -0.69 -33.40
C LYS A 373 -32.23 0.48 -34.25
N TYR A 374 -31.31 1.27 -34.78
CA TYR A 374 -31.59 2.47 -35.56
C TYR A 374 -31.09 2.31 -37.00
N PRO A 375 -31.77 2.89 -37.99
CA PRO A 375 -31.28 2.92 -39.37
C PRO A 375 -29.88 3.54 -39.43
N LEU A 376 -28.97 2.88 -40.15
CA LEU A 376 -27.58 3.35 -40.32
C LEU A 376 -27.48 4.73 -40.98
N ALA A 377 -28.51 5.15 -41.71
CA ALA A 377 -28.66 6.49 -42.27
C ALA A 377 -28.69 7.59 -41.19
N GLU A 378 -29.17 7.30 -39.98
CA GLU A 378 -29.27 8.27 -38.89
C GLU A 378 -27.95 8.50 -38.15
N ILE A 379 -26.95 7.62 -38.34
CA ILE A 379 -25.62 7.80 -37.77
C ILE A 379 -24.92 8.95 -38.50
N PRO A 380 -24.50 10.03 -37.83
CA PRO A 380 -23.77 11.10 -38.48
C PRO A 380 -22.45 10.59 -39.08
N VAL A 381 -22.15 10.97 -40.33
CA VAL A 381 -20.90 10.56 -41.00
C VAL A 381 -19.67 11.02 -40.22
N SER A 382 -19.73 12.19 -39.59
CA SER A 382 -18.66 12.68 -38.69
C SER A 382 -18.33 11.72 -37.54
N VAL A 383 -19.32 11.00 -37.00
CA VAL A 383 -19.07 9.99 -35.94
C VAL A 383 -18.37 8.75 -36.52
N ILE A 384 -18.71 8.35 -37.75
CA ILE A 384 -18.05 7.25 -38.46
C ILE A 384 -16.59 7.63 -38.74
N GLU A 385 -16.32 8.86 -39.16
CA GLU A 385 -14.96 9.34 -39.38
C GLU A 385 -14.11 9.31 -38.11
N LEU A 386 -14.69 9.64 -36.95
CA LEU A 386 -14.00 9.52 -35.67
C LEU A 386 -13.58 8.07 -35.36
N LEU A 387 -14.39 7.07 -35.74
CA LEU A 387 -13.99 5.66 -35.64
C LEU A 387 -12.86 5.33 -36.62
N LEU A 388 -12.98 5.76 -37.88
CA LEU A 388 -12.04 5.44 -38.95
C LEU A 388 -10.67 6.11 -38.75
N ASN A 389 -10.63 7.28 -38.10
CA ASN A 389 -9.38 7.96 -37.77
C ASN A 389 -8.78 7.54 -36.42
N ASN A 390 -9.38 6.56 -35.73
CA ASN A 390 -8.87 6.10 -34.46
C ASN A 390 -7.55 5.33 -34.63
N THR A 391 -6.61 5.52 -33.69
CA THR A 391 -5.33 4.81 -33.71
C THR A 391 -5.47 3.30 -33.51
N ASN A 392 -6.55 2.86 -32.86
CA ASN A 392 -6.85 1.46 -32.62
C ASN A 392 -7.55 0.79 -33.82
N GLU A 393 -6.94 -0.29 -34.31
CA GLU A 393 -7.43 -1.05 -35.47
C GLU A 393 -8.82 -1.67 -35.27
N THR A 394 -9.12 -2.19 -34.07
CA THR A 394 -10.44 -2.78 -33.78
C THR A 394 -11.54 -1.74 -33.89
N ILE A 395 -11.27 -0.51 -33.45
CA ILE A 395 -12.23 0.61 -33.52
C ILE A 395 -12.43 1.04 -34.97
N ARG A 396 -11.35 1.15 -35.77
CA ARG A 396 -11.46 1.42 -37.21
C ARG A 396 -12.25 0.34 -37.93
N THR A 397 -11.99 -0.93 -37.62
CA THR A 397 -12.72 -2.08 -38.18
C THR A 397 -14.23 -1.96 -37.93
N ASN A 398 -14.64 -1.52 -36.74
CA ASN A 398 -16.04 -1.27 -36.43
C ASN A 398 -16.61 -0.10 -37.25
N GLY A 399 -15.83 0.96 -37.48
CA GLY A 399 -16.19 2.06 -38.38
C GLY A 399 -16.41 1.60 -39.82
N ILE A 400 -15.48 0.78 -40.34
CA ILE A 400 -15.57 0.19 -41.68
C ILE A 400 -16.84 -0.67 -41.80
N ARG A 401 -17.15 -1.46 -40.77
CA ARG A 401 -18.36 -2.29 -40.75
C ARG A 401 -19.63 -1.44 -40.85
N ILE A 402 -19.73 -0.36 -40.06
CA ILE A 402 -20.88 0.55 -40.07
C ILE A 402 -21.00 1.23 -41.45
N LEU A 403 -19.88 1.70 -42.01
CA LEU A 403 -19.87 2.38 -43.31
C LEU A 403 -20.36 1.46 -44.43
N LYS A 404 -19.89 0.21 -44.48
CA LYS A 404 -20.26 -0.77 -45.51
C LYS A 404 -21.72 -1.20 -45.48
N GLN A 405 -22.36 -1.11 -44.32
CA GLN A 405 -23.77 -1.48 -44.18
C GLN A 405 -24.71 -0.30 -44.48
N ARG A 406 -24.16 0.90 -44.71
CA ARG A 406 -24.95 2.11 -44.96
C ARG A 406 -25.61 2.04 -46.36
N PRO A 407 -26.85 2.53 -46.53
CA PRO A 407 -27.50 2.59 -47.84
C PRO A 407 -26.68 3.40 -48.85
N GLU A 408 -26.63 2.95 -50.11
CA GLU A 408 -25.87 3.59 -51.19
C GLU A 408 -26.26 5.06 -51.39
N GLU A 409 -27.55 5.39 -51.28
CA GLU A 409 -28.02 6.76 -51.45
C GLU A 409 -27.44 7.72 -50.40
N GLU A 410 -27.23 7.23 -49.18
CA GLU A 410 -26.62 8.00 -48.10
C GLU A 410 -25.10 8.10 -48.26
N ILE A 411 -24.45 7.09 -48.82
CA ILE A 411 -23.03 7.15 -49.18
C ILE A 411 -22.83 8.21 -50.28
N CYS A 412 -23.66 8.21 -51.32
CA CYS A 412 -23.59 9.19 -52.41
C CYS A 412 -23.79 10.63 -51.91
N LYS A 413 -24.73 10.86 -50.98
CA LYS A 413 -24.95 12.21 -50.39
C LYS A 413 -23.73 12.74 -49.65
N ASN A 414 -22.97 11.86 -49.01
CA ASN A 414 -21.81 12.22 -48.19
C ASN A 414 -20.47 11.94 -48.90
N TRP A 415 -20.51 11.66 -50.20
CA TRP A 415 -19.33 11.27 -50.98
C TRP A 415 -18.15 12.27 -50.90
N PRO A 416 -18.37 13.60 -50.95
CA PRO A 416 -17.26 14.56 -50.84
C PRO A 416 -16.49 14.43 -49.53
N GLN A 417 -17.21 14.20 -48.43
CA GLN A 417 -16.65 14.03 -47.09
C GLN A 417 -15.92 12.69 -46.98
N LEU A 418 -16.53 11.60 -47.48
CA LEU A 418 -15.90 10.27 -47.47
C LEU A 418 -14.61 10.19 -48.30
N LEU A 419 -14.47 10.98 -49.36
CA LEU A 419 -13.23 11.04 -50.16
C LEU A 419 -12.03 11.61 -49.37
N GLU A 420 -12.26 12.39 -48.32
CA GLU A 420 -11.17 12.89 -47.46
C GLU A 420 -10.41 11.73 -46.80
N LEU A 421 -11.08 10.59 -46.58
CA LEU A 421 -10.50 9.37 -46.00
C LEU A 421 -9.43 8.72 -46.89
N LEU A 422 -9.35 9.06 -48.18
CA LEU A 422 -8.24 8.63 -49.05
C LEU A 422 -6.88 9.18 -48.61
N SER A 423 -6.88 10.26 -47.83
CA SER A 423 -5.67 10.83 -47.22
C SER A 423 -5.33 10.21 -45.86
N SER A 424 -6.09 9.20 -45.42
CA SER A 424 -5.84 8.52 -44.15
C SER A 424 -4.48 7.82 -44.15
N GLY A 425 -3.80 7.86 -43.00
CA GLY A 425 -2.58 7.09 -42.77
C GLY A 425 -2.82 5.59 -42.55
N TYR A 426 -4.09 5.16 -42.55
CA TYR A 426 -4.50 3.78 -42.26
C TYR A 426 -4.96 3.07 -43.54
N GLN A 427 -4.20 2.06 -43.96
CA GLN A 427 -4.46 1.33 -45.21
C GLN A 427 -5.83 0.65 -45.24
N ASP A 428 -6.28 0.08 -44.12
CA ASP A 428 -7.59 -0.54 -43.95
C ASP A 428 -8.74 0.43 -44.21
N VAL A 429 -8.56 1.70 -43.86
CA VAL A 429 -9.54 2.77 -44.12
C VAL A 429 -9.54 3.17 -45.58
N VAL A 430 -8.36 3.37 -46.19
CA VAL A 430 -8.27 3.74 -47.61
C VAL A 430 -8.88 2.65 -48.51
N GLU A 431 -8.59 1.38 -48.22
CA GLU A 431 -9.14 0.24 -48.96
C GLU A 431 -10.66 0.11 -48.85
N CYS A 432 -11.27 0.62 -47.76
CA CYS A 432 -12.71 0.51 -47.57
C CYS A 432 -13.51 1.46 -48.47
N ILE A 433 -12.89 2.52 -48.99
CA ILE A 433 -13.54 3.47 -49.91
C ILE A 433 -13.66 2.91 -51.34
N PHE A 434 -12.76 2.00 -51.71
CA PHE A 434 -12.73 1.41 -53.06
C PHE A 434 -13.57 0.13 -53.22
N ARG A 435 -14.16 -0.38 -52.13
CA ARG A 435 -14.96 -1.61 -52.09
C ARG A 435 -16.36 -1.31 -51.61
#